data_AF-K1TE63-F1
#
_entry.id   AF-K1TE63-F1
#
_cell.length_a   1.000
_cell.length_b   1.000
_cell.length_c   1.000
_cell.angle_alpha   90.00
_cell.angle_beta   90.00
_cell.angle_gamma   90.00
#
_symmetry.space_group_name_H-M   'P 1'
#
loop_
_entity.id
_entity.type
_entity.pdbx_description
1 polymer ?
#
loop_
_entity_poly.entity_id
_entity_poly.type
_entity_poly.pdbx_seq_one_letter_code
_entity_poly.pdbx_strand_id
1 'polypeptide(L)' 'QKLQQACGSDKLKMSDYGIEKERLREFAAAAKTQNALSFRLDPCDLSIADCAEIYERSYR' A
#
# COMPACT_ATOMS: atom_id res chain seq x y z
N GLN A 1 -8.02 -14.87 5.63
CA GLN A 1 -6.99 -15.83 5.16
C GLN A 1 -7.53 -16.87 4.19
N LYS A 2 -8.61 -17.61 4.47
CA LYS A 2 -9.14 -18.65 3.56
C LYS A 2 -9.36 -18.17 2.11
N LEU A 3 -9.92 -16.97 1.90
CA LEU A 3 -10.14 -16.42 0.56
C LEU A 3 -8.83 -16.13 -0.18
N GLN A 4 -7.87 -15.45 0.47
CA GLN A 4 -6.57 -15.15 -0.15
C GLN A 4 -5.79 -16.43 -0.50
N GLN A 5 -5.82 -17.44 0.38
CA GLN A 5 -5.22 -18.76 0.10
C GLN A 5 -5.90 -19.47 -1.08
N ALA A 6 -7.24 -19.48 -1.11
CA ALA A 6 -7.99 -20.06 -2.21
C ALA A 6 -7.74 -19.35 -3.55
N CYS A 7 -7.46 -18.05 -3.53
CA CYS A 7 -7.07 -17.26 -4.69
C CYS A 7 -5.55 -17.29 -4.99
N GLY A 8 -4.75 -17.96 -4.15
CA GLY A 8 -3.28 -18.00 -4.27
C GLY A 8 -2.59 -16.65 -4.06
N SER A 9 -3.25 -15.69 -3.40
CA SER A 9 -2.73 -14.33 -3.18
C SER A 9 -2.16 -14.10 -1.78
N ASP A 10 -2.16 -15.12 -0.91
CA ASP A 10 -1.71 -15.03 0.49
C ASP A 10 -0.20 -14.79 0.65
N LYS A 11 0.58 -15.04 -0.41
CA LYS A 11 2.03 -14.85 -0.43
C LYS A 11 2.49 -13.67 -1.29
N LEU A 12 1.56 -12.89 -1.84
CA LEU A 12 1.92 -11.72 -2.64
C LEU A 12 2.54 -10.65 -1.75
N LYS A 13 3.69 -10.15 -2.19
CA LYS A 13 4.42 -9.07 -1.56
C LYS A 13 4.86 -8.06 -2.61
N MET A 14 4.90 -6.79 -2.25
CA MET A 14 5.28 -5.74 -3.20
C MET A 14 6.73 -5.88 -3.70
N SER A 15 7.61 -6.53 -2.91
CA SER A 15 9.00 -6.77 -3.31
C SER A 15 9.15 -7.71 -4.51
N ASP A 16 8.13 -8.50 -4.86
CA ASP A 16 8.16 -9.35 -6.06
C ASP A 16 7.96 -8.57 -7.37
N TYR A 17 7.62 -7.28 -7.30
CA TYR A 17 7.24 -6.46 -8.46
C TYR A 17 8.28 -5.40 -8.84
N GLY A 18 9.53 -5.53 -8.36
CA GLY A 18 10.61 -4.60 -8.69
C GLY A 18 10.45 -3.19 -8.11
N ILE A 19 9.65 -3.06 -7.05
CA ILE A 19 9.47 -1.80 -6.33
C ILE A 19 10.70 -1.58 -5.44
N GLU A 20 11.31 -0.40 -5.52
CA GLU A 20 12.43 -0.04 -4.65
C GLU A 20 11.92 0.38 -3.26
N LYS A 21 12.45 -0.25 -2.21
CA LYS A 21 12.02 -0.01 -0.83
C LYS A 21 12.26 1.42 -0.37
N GLU A 22 13.32 2.04 -0.86
CA GLU A 22 13.73 3.40 -0.52
C GLU A 22 12.70 4.43 -1.02
N ARG A 23 11.89 4.05 -2.01
CA ARG A 23 10.91 4.92 -2.69
C ARG A 23 9.49 4.81 -2.15
N LEU A 24 9.24 3.98 -1.14
CA LEU A 24 7.89 3.76 -0.60
C LEU A 24 7.21 5.06 -0.13
N ARG A 25 7.97 6.02 0.40
CA ARG A 25 7.44 7.33 0.80
C ARG A 25 7.02 8.20 -0.39
N GLU A 26 7.75 8.14 -1.50
CA GLU A 26 7.38 8.82 -2.75
C GLU A 26 6.08 8.23 -3.31
N PHE A 27 5.97 6.90 -3.33
CA PHE A 27 4.74 6.22 -3.74
C PHE A 27 3.56 6.59 -2.85
N ALA A 28 3.76 6.71 -1.53
CA ALA A 28 2.71 7.13 -0.61
C ALA A 28 2.19 8.54 -0.91
N ALA A 29 3.09 9.48 -1.18
CA ALA A 29 2.73 10.84 -1.56
C ALA A 29 1.98 10.87 -2.91
N ALA A 30 2.46 10.11 -3.90
CA ALA A 30 1.81 9.98 -5.21
C ALA A 30 0.41 9.38 -5.09
N ALA A 31 0.25 8.30 -4.32
CA ALA A 31 -1.03 7.63 -4.09
C ALA A 31 -2.06 8.60 -3.49
N LYS A 32 -1.68 9.38 -2.48
CA LYS A 32 -2.57 10.36 -1.84
C LYS A 32 -2.94 11.51 -2.78
N THR A 33 -2.02 11.92 -3.65
CA THR A 33 -2.26 12.98 -4.65
C THR A 33 -3.21 12.51 -5.76
N GLN A 34 -2.91 11.35 -6.36
CA GLN A 34 -3.66 10.82 -7.51
C GLN A 34 -5.06 10.33 -7.11
N ASN A 35 -5.21 9.81 -5.88
CA ASN A 35 -6.46 9.26 -5.37
C ASN A 35 -7.10 10.15 -4.30
N ALA A 36 -6.90 11.48 -4.38
CA ALA A 36 -7.33 12.42 -3.35
C ALA A 36 -8.83 12.33 -3.00
N LEU A 37 -9.70 12.00 -3.95
CA LEU A 37 -11.12 11.79 -3.67
C LEU A 37 -11.34 10.55 -2.78
N SER A 38 -10.70 9.43 -3.10
CA SER A 38 -10.83 8.19 -2.32
C SER A 38 -10.35 8.38 -0.88
N PHE A 39 -9.21 9.06 -0.69
CA PHE A 39 -8.70 9.39 0.64
C PHE A 39 -9.63 10.28 1.46
N ARG A 40 -10.43 11.15 0.82
CA ARG A 40 -11.45 11.96 1.51
C ARG A 40 -12.70 11.17 1.91
N LEU A 41 -12.92 10.01 1.28
CA LEU A 41 -14.04 9.12 1.54
C LEU A 41 -13.65 7.95 2.44
N ASP A 42 -12.36 7.80 2.77
CA ASP A 42 -11.91 6.79 3.72
C ASP A 42 -12.53 7.03 5.11
N PRO A 43 -12.84 5.95 5.85
CA PRO A 43 -13.43 6.05 7.18
C PRO A 43 -12.46 6.65 8.24
N CYS A 44 -11.19 6.84 7.89
CA CYS A 44 -10.19 7.47 8.73
C CYS A 44 -9.23 8.34 7.90
N ASP A 45 -8.68 9.37 8.53
CA ASP A 45 -7.65 10.19 7.93
C ASP A 45 -6.31 9.43 7.91
N LEU A 46 -5.76 9.22 6.72
CA LEU A 46 -4.45 8.61 6.52
C LEU A 46 -3.43 9.66 6.10
N SER A 47 -2.39 9.88 6.89
CA SER A 47 -1.24 10.71 6.49
C SER A 47 -0.35 10.00 5.47
N ILE A 48 0.58 10.74 4.84
CA ILE A 48 1.60 10.13 3.96
C ILE A 48 2.46 9.13 4.73
N ALA A 49 2.72 9.37 6.02
CA ALA A 49 3.50 8.46 6.87
C ALA A 49 2.74 7.15 7.11
N ASP A 50 1.43 7.22 7.35
CA ASP A 50 0.58 6.03 7.53
C ASP A 50 0.56 5.18 6.25
N CYS A 51 0.44 5.83 5.08
CA CYS A 51 0.52 5.15 3.78
C CYS A 51 1.89 4.50 3.54
N ALA A 52 2.98 5.18 3.90
CA ALA A 52 4.32 4.62 3.76
C ALA A 52 4.52 3.40 4.69
N GLU A 53 3.94 3.43 5.89
CA GLU A 53 3.95 2.28 6.80
C GLU A 53 3.14 1.09 6.26
N ILE A 54 1.97 1.35 5.64
CA ILE A 54 1.21 0.32 4.94
C ILE A 54 2.07 -0.32 3.85
N TYR A 55 2.76 0.48 3.03
CA TYR A 55 3.67 -0.05 2.02
C TYR A 55 4.81 -0.87 2.61
N GLU A 56 5.43 -0.41 3.71
CA GLU A 56 6.50 -1.16 4.39
C GLU A 56 6.02 -2.53 4.87
N ARG A 57 4.78 -2.62 5.38
CA ARG A 57 4.15 -3.88 5.79
C ARG A 57 3.86 -4.78 4.59
N SER A 58 3.40 -4.21 3.48
CA SER A 58 3.09 -4.91 2.23
C SER A 58 4.32 -5.30 1.39
N TYR A 59 5.49 -4.73 1.70
CA TYR A 59 6.75 -5.03 1.01
C TYR A 59 7.30 -6.43 1.35
N ARG A 60 6.94 -6.94 2.53
CA ARG A 60 7.41 -8.21 3.09
C ARG A 60 6.75 -9.43 2.46
#